data_AF-A0A978UAS7-F1
#
_entry.id   AF-A0A978UAS7-F1
#
_cell.length_a   1.000
_cell.length_b   1.000
_cell.length_c   1.000
_cell.angle_alpha   90.00
_cell.angle_beta   90.00
_cell.angle_gamma   90.00
#
_symmetry.space_group_name_H-M   'P 1'
#
loop_
_entity.id
_entity.type
_entity.pdbx_description
1 polymer ?
#
loop_
_entity_poly.entity_id
_entity_poly.type
_entity_poly.pdbx_seq_one_letter_code
_entity_poly.pdbx_strand_id
1 'polypeptide(L)'
;MLLQLLFMKRGGELIYAGPLGPRSCELIKYFEAIEGVPKIRPGYNPAAWMLDVTSSAEESRLGVDFAEIYRRSNLFERNRDLVESLSKPSINTKELNFPTKYSQSSFEQFLTCLWKQNLSYWRNPQYTAVRFFYTVIISVMLGTICWKFGAHRFPSFFLNF
;
A
#
# COMPACT_ATOMS: atom_id res chain seq x y z
N MET A 1 13.04 -15.10 -17.16
CA MET A 1 12.96 -14.18 -16.00
C MET A 1 12.61 -15.03 -14.78
N LEU A 2 13.52 -15.23 -13.83
CA LEU A 2 13.25 -16.01 -12.63
C LEU A 2 12.62 -15.08 -11.59
N LEU A 3 11.42 -15.41 -11.13
CA LEU A 3 10.72 -14.66 -10.08
C LEU A 3 11.53 -14.77 -8.77
N GLN A 4 11.76 -13.63 -8.11
CA GLN A 4 12.35 -13.58 -6.78
C GLN A 4 11.26 -13.48 -5.72
N LEU A 5 11.47 -14.15 -4.58
CA LEU A 5 10.60 -14.12 -3.41
C LEU A 5 11.38 -13.53 -2.24
N LEU A 6 10.78 -12.53 -1.61
CA LEU A 6 11.17 -12.01 -0.32
C LEU A 6 10.13 -12.49 0.70
N PHE A 7 10.54 -13.34 1.64
CA PHE A 7 9.65 -13.94 2.62
C PHE A 7 10.11 -13.67 4.05
N MET A 8 9.15 -13.26 4.87
CA MET A 8 9.37 -12.74 6.20
C MET A 8 8.47 -13.47 7.20
N LYS A 9 9.00 -13.75 8.39
CA LYS A 9 8.19 -14.24 9.51
C LYS A 9 7.47 -13.09 10.21
N ARG A 10 6.52 -13.46 11.08
CA ARG A 10 5.87 -12.49 11.98
C ARG A 10 6.93 -11.80 12.84
N GLY A 11 6.89 -10.46 12.88
CA GLY A 11 7.95 -9.64 13.49
C GLY A 11 8.80 -8.90 12.47
N GLY A 12 8.65 -9.20 11.17
CA GLY A 12 9.30 -8.45 10.10
C GLY A 12 10.74 -8.90 9.82
N GLU A 13 11.11 -10.10 10.26
CA GLU A 13 12.44 -10.66 10.00
C GLU A 13 12.41 -11.54 8.74
N LEU A 14 13.44 -11.40 7.91
CA LEU A 14 13.59 -12.19 6.69
C LEU A 14 13.98 -13.63 7.03
N ILE A 15 13.29 -14.57 6.40
CA ILE A 15 13.60 -16.00 6.51
C ILE A 15 13.91 -16.64 5.16
N TYR A 16 13.66 -15.92 4.05
CA TYR A 16 14.11 -16.29 2.71
C TYR A 16 14.12 -15.07 1.79
N ALA A 17 15.18 -14.89 1.01
CA ALA A 17 15.21 -13.92 -0.08
C ALA A 17 15.97 -14.53 -1.27
N GLY A 18 15.25 -14.98 -2.29
CA GLY A 18 15.89 -15.74 -3.36
C GLY A 18 14.95 -16.09 -4.52
N PRO A 19 15.48 -16.76 -5.55
CA PRO A 19 14.69 -17.19 -6.70
C PRO A 19 13.71 -18.29 -6.30
N LEU A 20 12.44 -18.25 -6.72
CA LEU A 20 11.56 -19.41 -6.51
C LEU A 20 12.03 -20.65 -7.29
N GLY A 21 12.58 -20.42 -8.49
CA GLY A 21 12.87 -21.48 -9.46
C GLY A 21 11.61 -22.06 -10.11
N PRO A 22 11.76 -22.93 -11.13
CA PRO A 22 10.63 -23.59 -11.77
C PRO A 22 9.83 -24.42 -10.76
N ARG A 23 8.51 -24.17 -10.69
CA ARG A 23 7.61 -24.84 -9.73
C ARG A 23 8.06 -24.69 -8.26
N SER A 24 8.66 -23.55 -7.92
CA SER A 24 9.13 -23.23 -6.56
C SER A 24 10.21 -24.17 -6.02
N CYS A 25 10.97 -24.84 -6.90
CA CYS A 25 11.93 -25.85 -6.48
C CYS A 25 13.06 -25.32 -5.59
N GLU A 26 13.53 -24.09 -5.82
CA GLU A 26 14.63 -23.52 -5.02
C GLU A 26 14.17 -23.12 -3.63
N LEU A 27 12.94 -22.60 -3.52
CA LEU A 27 12.28 -22.34 -2.24
C LEU A 27 12.08 -23.64 -1.43
N ILE A 28 11.56 -24.68 -2.09
CA ILE A 28 11.32 -25.98 -1.45
C ILE A 28 12.63 -26.57 -0.96
N LYS A 29 13.65 -26.65 -1.83
CA LYS A 29 14.97 -27.16 -1.46
C LYS A 29 15.58 -26.42 -0.26
N TYR A 30 15.41 -25.10 -0.20
CA TYR A 30 15.95 -24.31 0.90
C TYR A 30 15.35 -24.69 2.25
N PHE A 31 14.02 -24.76 2.35
CA PHE A 31 13.36 -25.11 3.60
C PHE A 31 13.48 -26.60 3.94
N GLU A 32 13.46 -27.50 2.94
CA GLU A 32 13.68 -28.94 3.16
C GLU A 32 15.11 -29.27 3.60
N ALA A 33 16.08 -28.38 3.38
CA ALA A 33 17.45 -28.55 3.88
C ALA A 33 17.58 -28.27 5.39
N ILE A 34 16.57 -27.67 6.01
CA ILE A 34 16.54 -27.40 7.45
C ILE A 34 16.08 -28.68 8.16
N GLU A 35 16.87 -29.13 9.13
CA GLU A 35 16.58 -30.34 9.87
C GLU A 35 15.22 -30.25 10.59
N GLY A 36 14.40 -31.30 10.43
CA GLY A 36 13.08 -31.40 11.05
C GLY A 36 11.93 -30.71 10.29
N VAL A 37 12.21 -29.98 9.21
CA VAL A 37 11.17 -29.46 8.30
C VAL A 37 10.58 -30.62 7.47
N PRO A 38 9.25 -30.82 7.47
CA PRO A 38 8.64 -31.90 6.69
C PRO A 38 8.65 -31.59 5.19
N LYS A 39 8.98 -32.61 4.38
CA LYS A 39 8.96 -32.49 2.93
C LYS A 39 7.59 -32.14 2.38
N ILE A 40 7.56 -31.40 1.28
CA ILE A 40 6.30 -31.04 0.62
C ILE A 40 5.64 -32.28 0.01
N ARG A 41 4.32 -32.38 0.15
CA ARG A 41 3.54 -33.48 -0.44
C ARG A 41 3.35 -33.24 -1.95
N PRO A 42 3.36 -34.30 -2.80
CA PRO A 42 3.06 -34.15 -4.22
C PRO A 42 1.72 -33.44 -4.45
N GLY A 43 1.72 -32.41 -5.30
CA GLY A 43 0.51 -31.64 -5.62
C GLY A 43 0.09 -30.60 -4.56
N TYR A 44 0.79 -30.51 -3.42
CA TYR A 44 0.51 -29.48 -2.43
C TYR A 44 1.05 -28.11 -2.88
N ASN A 45 0.34 -27.04 -2.57
CA ASN A 45 0.72 -25.70 -2.98
C ASN A 45 1.98 -25.24 -2.21
N PRO A 46 3.11 -24.94 -2.90
CA PRO A 46 4.35 -24.52 -2.24
C PRO A 46 4.20 -23.27 -1.37
N ALA A 47 3.32 -22.34 -1.75
CA ALA A 47 3.08 -21.12 -0.99
C ALA A 47 2.32 -21.40 0.33
N ALA A 48 1.43 -22.38 0.34
CA ALA A 48 0.77 -22.81 1.57
C ALA A 48 1.74 -23.59 2.45
N TRP A 49 2.47 -24.54 1.85
CA TRP A 49 3.46 -25.36 2.55
C TRP A 49 4.51 -24.54 3.29
N MET A 50 5.10 -23.53 2.63
CA MET A 50 6.11 -22.68 3.28
C MET A 50 5.53 -21.96 4.51
N LEU A 51 4.27 -21.50 4.47
CA LEU A 51 3.63 -20.84 5.61
C LEU A 51 3.40 -21.81 6.77
N ASP A 52 3.01 -23.04 6.45
CA ASP A 52 2.76 -24.09 7.44
C ASP A 52 4.06 -24.45 8.17
N VAL A 53 5.14 -24.72 7.43
CA VAL A 53 6.42 -25.18 7.99
C VAL A 53 7.25 -24.09 8.65
N THR A 54 7.00 -22.82 8.33
CA THR A 54 7.67 -21.67 8.98
C THR A 54 6.76 -20.94 9.98
N SER A 55 5.69 -21.60 10.43
CA SER A 55 4.83 -21.03 11.47
C SER A 55 5.55 -20.92 12.81
N SER A 56 5.14 -19.99 13.67
CA SER A 56 5.75 -19.83 15.01
C SER A 56 5.62 -21.10 15.87
N ALA A 57 4.59 -21.91 15.63
CA ALA A 57 4.41 -23.20 16.29
C ALA A 57 5.49 -24.20 15.84
N GLU A 58 5.78 -24.26 14.54
CA GLU A 58 6.83 -25.12 13.99
C GLU A 58 8.23 -24.65 14.41
N GLU A 59 8.46 -23.34 14.44
CA GLU A 59 9.70 -22.75 14.94
C GLU A 59 9.97 -23.16 16.41
N SER A 60 8.93 -23.11 17.25
CA SER A 60 8.98 -23.58 18.64
C SER A 60 9.18 -25.10 18.76
N ARG A 61 8.50 -25.88 17.90
CA ARG A 61 8.61 -27.36 17.87
C ARG A 61 10.01 -27.81 17.48
N LEU A 62 10.63 -27.12 16.53
CA LEU A 62 11.97 -27.40 16.03
C LEU A 62 13.06 -26.81 16.92
N GLY A 63 12.74 -25.82 17.75
CA GLY A 63 13.71 -25.11 18.58
C GLY A 63 14.72 -24.31 17.76
N VAL A 64 14.30 -23.84 16.58
CA VAL A 64 15.14 -23.06 15.66
C VAL A 64 14.65 -21.62 15.56
N ASP A 65 15.47 -20.74 15.00
CA ASP A 65 15.02 -19.44 14.51
C ASP A 65 15.27 -19.37 13.00
N PHE A 66 14.19 -19.32 12.21
CA PHE A 66 14.31 -19.29 10.75
C PHE A 66 15.02 -18.04 10.23
N ALA A 67 14.92 -16.91 10.94
CA ALA A 67 15.63 -15.69 10.57
C ALA A 67 17.14 -15.83 10.81
N GLU A 68 17.53 -16.50 11.90
CA GLU A 68 18.94 -16.78 12.18
C GLU A 68 19.53 -17.79 11.19
N ILE A 69 18.76 -18.83 10.82
CA ILE A 69 19.14 -19.77 9.76
C ILE A 69 19.38 -19.01 8.46
N TYR A 70 18.50 -18.08 8.09
CA TYR A 70 18.67 -17.26 6.91
C TYR A 70 19.93 -16.40 6.98
N ARG A 71 20.18 -15.70 8.09
CA ARG A 71 21.40 -14.86 8.29
C ARG A 71 22.71 -15.65 8.16
N ARG A 72 22.72 -16.92 8.54
CA ARG A 72 23.89 -17.81 8.45
C ARG A 72 23.99 -18.54 7.11
N SER A 73 23.03 -18.37 6.22
CA SER A 73 22.98 -19.10 4.96
C SER A 73 23.83 -18.44 3.88
N ASN A 74 24.36 -19.26 2.96
CA ASN A 74 25.00 -18.80 1.72
C ASN A 74 24.06 -17.93 0.84
N LEU A 75 22.75 -18.01 1.05
CA LEU A 75 21.79 -17.15 0.35
C LEU A 75 21.88 -15.71 0.85
N PHE A 76 22.00 -15.50 2.17
CA PHE A 76 22.17 -14.18 2.75
C PHE A 76 23.50 -13.56 2.35
N GLU A 77 24.60 -14.31 2.37
CA GLU A 77 25.92 -13.82 1.93
C GLU A 77 25.90 -13.35 0.47
N ARG A 78 25.38 -14.18 -0.44
CA ARG A 78 25.24 -13.81 -1.86
C ARG A 78 24.39 -12.57 -2.06
N ASN A 79 23.30 -12.43 -1.30
CA ASN A 79 22.44 -11.24 -1.37
C ASN A 79 23.17 -9.99 -0.86
N ARG A 80 23.94 -10.10 0.22
CA ARG A 80 24.75 -9.00 0.74
C ARG A 80 25.79 -8.55 -0.28
N ASP A 81 26.52 -9.49 -0.87
CA ASP A 81 27.55 -9.20 -1.86
C ASP A 81 26.94 -8.59 -3.14
N LEU A 82 25.77 -9.09 -3.55
CA LEU A 82 25.00 -8.52 -4.66
C LEU A 82 24.60 -7.07 -4.37
N VAL A 83 24.05 -6.80 -3.18
CA VAL A 83 23.69 -5.43 -2.77
C VAL A 83 24.91 -4.53 -2.79
N GLU A 84 26.04 -4.95 -2.22
CA GLU A 84 27.27 -4.17 -2.24
C GLU A 84 27.76 -3.87 -3.66
N SER A 85 27.71 -4.86 -4.55
CA SER A 85 28.11 -4.70 -5.94
C SER A 85 27.20 -3.72 -6.70
N LEU A 86 25.90 -3.73 -6.42
CA LEU A 86 24.91 -2.88 -7.08
C LEU A 86 24.85 -1.47 -6.49
N SER A 87 25.22 -1.30 -5.22
CA SER A 87 25.33 0.01 -4.56
C SER A 87 26.49 0.84 -5.09
N LYS A 88 27.50 0.22 -5.71
CA LYS A 88 28.65 0.91 -6.32
C LYS A 88 28.37 1.12 -7.82
N PRO A 89 28.00 2.34 -8.26
CA PRO A 89 27.72 2.59 -9.67
C PRO A 89 28.98 2.32 -10.51
N SER A 90 28.83 1.56 -11.60
CA SER A 90 29.96 1.32 -12.50
C SER A 90 30.30 2.61 -13.25
N ILE A 91 31.59 2.84 -13.52
CA ILE A 91 32.11 4.06 -14.17
C ILE A 91 31.42 4.32 -15.54
N ASN A 92 30.95 3.26 -16.21
CA ASN A 92 30.31 3.34 -17.52
C ASN A 92 28.76 3.37 -17.45
N THR A 93 28.17 3.41 -16.26
CA THR A 93 26.71 3.48 -16.12
C THR A 93 26.25 4.92 -16.28
N LYS A 94 25.30 5.17 -17.18
CA LYS A 94 24.60 6.45 -17.21
C LYS A 94 23.78 6.57 -15.93
N GLU A 95 23.96 7.69 -15.23
CA GLU A 95 23.10 8.05 -14.11
C GLU A 95 21.64 8.04 -14.56
N LEU A 96 20.74 7.59 -13.68
CA LEU A 96 19.31 7.56 -13.94
C LEU A 96 18.80 9.01 -14.00
N ASN A 97 18.87 9.61 -15.20
CA ASN A 97 18.40 10.96 -15.43
C ASN A 97 16.97 10.92 -15.95
N PHE A 98 16.07 11.56 -15.22
CA PHE A 98 14.73 11.84 -15.69
C PHE A 98 14.70 13.26 -16.26
N PRO A 99 14.16 13.47 -17.48
CA PRO A 99 14.12 14.79 -18.11
C PRO A 99 13.26 15.78 -17.31
N THR A 100 12.31 15.27 -16.52
CA THR A 100 11.41 16.05 -15.68
C THR A 100 11.24 15.37 -14.33
N LYS A 101 10.99 16.17 -13.29
CA LYS A 101 10.67 15.67 -11.94
C LYS A 101 9.36 14.85 -11.90
N TYR A 102 8.40 15.21 -12.75
CA TYR A 102 7.09 14.57 -12.86
C TYR A 102 6.83 14.10 -14.29
N SER A 103 6.07 13.03 -14.45
CA SER A 103 5.73 12.48 -15.78
C SER A 103 4.89 13.43 -16.65
N GLN A 104 4.14 14.34 -16.03
CA GLN A 104 3.28 15.32 -16.70
C GLN A 104 3.33 16.67 -15.97
N SER A 105 2.97 17.75 -16.66
CA SER A 105 2.90 19.09 -16.06
C SER A 105 1.84 19.14 -14.95
N SER A 106 2.00 20.07 -14.00
CA SER A 106 1.03 20.25 -12.90
C SER A 106 -0.38 20.58 -13.40
N PHE A 107 -0.48 21.29 -14.53
CA PHE A 107 -1.77 21.66 -15.12
C PHE A 107 -2.50 20.46 -15.73
N GLU A 108 -1.78 19.60 -16.45
CA GLU A 108 -2.35 18.37 -17.01
C GLU A 108 -2.82 17.41 -15.91
N GLN A 109 -2.04 17.27 -14.84
CA GLN A 109 -2.43 16.50 -13.67
C GLN A 109 -3.69 17.08 -13.02
N PHE A 110 -3.76 18.41 -12.85
CA PHE A 110 -4.92 19.09 -12.28
C PHE A 110 -6.18 18.86 -13.11
N LEU A 111 -6.10 19.06 -14.43
CA LEU A 111 -7.25 18.87 -15.32
C LEU A 111 -7.70 17.41 -15.36
N THR A 112 -6.76 16.47 -15.37
CA THR A 112 -7.05 15.03 -15.29
C THR A 112 -7.75 14.67 -13.98
N CYS A 113 -7.28 15.22 -12.85
CA CYS A 113 -7.91 15.02 -11.55
C CYS A 113 -9.32 15.60 -11.50
N LEU A 114 -9.54 16.81 -12.05
CA LEU A 114 -10.87 17.42 -12.11
C LEU A 114 -11.83 16.59 -12.97
N TRP A 115 -11.38 16.09 -14.12
CA TRP A 115 -12.17 15.21 -14.97
C TRP A 115 -12.53 13.90 -14.26
N LYS A 116 -11.55 13.23 -13.62
CA LYS A 116 -11.79 12.00 -12.82
C LYS A 116 -12.76 12.27 -11.67
N GLN A 117 -12.62 13.40 -11.00
CA GLN A 117 -13.50 13.80 -9.91
C GLN A 117 -14.93 14.02 -10.39
N ASN A 118 -15.12 14.74 -11.50
CA ASN A 118 -16.43 14.95 -12.11
C ASN A 118 -17.07 13.61 -12.50
N LEU A 119 -16.34 12.74 -13.18
CA LEU A 119 -16.82 11.42 -13.57
C LEU A 119 -17.22 10.57 -12.35
N SER A 120 -16.44 10.61 -11.27
CA SER A 120 -16.75 9.93 -10.01
C SER A 120 -18.05 10.43 -9.38
N TYR A 121 -18.27 11.75 -9.39
CA TYR A 121 -19.52 12.36 -8.90
C TYR A 121 -20.73 11.95 -9.73
N TRP A 122 -20.61 11.92 -11.06
CA TRP A 122 -21.71 11.48 -11.95
C TRP A 122 -22.04 10.00 -11.78
N ARG A 123 -21.05 9.15 -11.48
CA ARG A 123 -21.26 7.71 -11.26
C ARG A 123 -21.81 7.37 -9.86
N ASN A 124 -21.71 8.29 -8.90
CA ASN A 124 -22.21 8.11 -7.52
C ASN A 124 -23.27 9.18 -7.16
N PRO A 125 -24.43 9.19 -7.83
CA PRO A 125 -25.44 10.23 -7.65
C PRO A 125 -26.06 10.26 -6.24
N GLN A 126 -26.08 9.13 -5.53
CA GLN A 126 -26.65 9.01 -4.18
C GLN A 126 -25.97 9.96 -3.18
N TYR A 127 -24.63 10.01 -3.18
CA TYR A 127 -23.86 10.86 -2.27
C TYR A 127 -24.05 12.35 -2.57
N THR A 128 -24.10 12.71 -3.85
CA THR A 128 -24.33 14.08 -4.30
C THR A 128 -25.77 14.55 -3.99
N ALA A 129 -26.76 13.69 -4.22
CA ALA A 129 -28.18 14.00 -3.97
C ALA A 129 -28.44 14.27 -2.48
N VAL A 130 -27.87 13.46 -1.59
CA VAL A 130 -27.95 13.66 -0.14
C VAL A 130 -27.36 15.03 0.25
N ARG A 131 -26.22 15.41 -0.33
CA ARG A 131 -25.58 16.71 -0.08
C ARG A 131 -26.45 17.89 -0.53
N PHE A 132 -27.08 17.79 -1.70
CA PHE A 132 -28.04 18.80 -2.17
C PHE A 132 -29.26 18.90 -1.26
N PHE A 133 -29.84 17.77 -0.89
CA PHE A 133 -31.00 17.70 0.00
C PHE A 133 -30.74 18.38 1.36
N TYR A 134 -29.62 18.02 2.02
CA TYR A 134 -29.24 18.66 3.28
C TYR A 134 -29.00 20.15 3.14
N THR A 135 -28.39 20.59 2.03
CA THR A 135 -28.10 22.02 1.79
C THR A 135 -29.40 22.82 1.60
N VAL A 136 -30.39 22.27 0.89
CA VAL A 136 -31.71 22.89 0.73
C VAL A 136 -32.42 23.01 2.08
N ILE A 137 -32.43 21.95 2.89
CA ILE A 137 -33.05 21.99 4.23
C ILE A 137 -32.42 23.08 5.10
N ILE A 138 -31.09 23.13 5.18
CA ILE A 138 -30.38 24.13 5.98
C ILE A 138 -30.68 25.55 5.47
N SER A 139 -30.69 25.74 4.15
CA SER A 139 -31.02 27.04 3.55
C SER A 139 -32.44 27.49 3.89
N VAL A 140 -33.42 26.59 3.86
CA VAL A 140 -34.80 26.89 4.26
C VAL A 140 -34.88 27.21 5.75
N MET A 141 -34.24 26.41 6.61
CA MET A 141 -34.19 26.68 8.05
C MET A 141 -33.63 28.07 8.35
N LEU A 142 -32.46 28.41 7.81
CA LEU A 142 -31.85 29.72 7.99
C LEU A 142 -32.71 30.85 7.39
N GLY A 143 -33.30 30.63 6.21
CA GLY A 143 -34.21 31.60 5.58
C GLY A 143 -35.46 31.88 6.42
N THR A 144 -36.02 30.85 7.05
CA THR A 144 -37.19 30.99 7.94
C THR A 144 -36.83 31.63 9.29
N ILE A 145 -35.68 31.30 9.89
CA ILE A 145 -35.21 31.90 11.15
C ILE A 145 -34.89 33.39 10.95
N CYS A 146 -34.26 33.74 9.82
CA CYS A 146 -33.94 35.12 9.47
C CYS A 146 -35.14 35.87 8.83
N TRP A 147 -36.31 35.23 8.74
CA TRP A 147 -37.48 35.85 8.13
C TRP A 147 -37.91 37.08 8.94
N LYS A 148 -37.95 38.25 8.28
CA LYS A 148 -38.27 39.57 8.87
C LYS A 148 -37.24 40.17 9.84
N PHE A 149 -36.01 39.67 9.92
CA PHE A 149 -34.94 40.28 10.74
C PHE A 149 -34.62 41.75 10.38
N GLY A 150 -35.02 42.23 9.19
CA GLY A 150 -34.88 43.63 8.75
C GLY A 150 -36.16 44.49 8.81
N ALA A 151 -37.30 43.94 9.25
CA ALA A 151 -38.59 44.66 9.22
C ALA A 151 -38.72 45.75 10.30
N HIS A 152 -37.76 45.85 11.23
CA HIS A 152 -37.72 46.89 12.27
C HIS A 152 -36.44 47.73 12.22
N ARG A 153 -36.22 48.48 11.14
CA ARG A 153 -35.27 49.61 11.12
C ARG A 153 -35.97 50.94 10.75
N PHE A 154 -36.59 51.56 11.78
CA PHE A 154 -36.79 53.00 12.11
C PHE A 154 -37.39 54.00 11.08
N PRO A 155 -37.93 55.20 11.48
CA PRO A 155 -38.06 55.81 12.82
C PRO A 155 -39.47 56.34 13.18
N SER A 156 -39.82 56.42 14.46
CA SER A 156 -41.01 57.16 14.94
C SER A 156 -40.68 58.19 16.03
N PHE A 157 -39.50 58.84 15.92
CA PHE A 157 -39.08 59.90 16.86
C PHE A 157 -39.10 61.33 16.27
N PHE A 158 -39.82 61.59 15.17
CA PHE A 158 -39.81 62.91 14.50
C PHE A 158 -41.17 63.61 14.37
N LEU A 159 -42.21 63.23 15.11
CA LEU A 159 -43.49 63.94 15.12
C LEU A 159 -44.09 63.96 16.53
N ASN A 160 -43.63 64.91 17.35
CA ASN A 160 -44.44 65.58 18.37
C ASN A 160 -43.83 66.97 18.57
N PHE A 161 -44.39 67.92 17.81
CA PHE A 161 -44.56 69.30 18.25
C PHE A 161 -45.65 69.32 19.34
#